data_AF-A0AAN6MBP0-F1
#
_entry.id   AF-A0AAN6MBP0-F1
#
_cell.length_a   1.000
_cell.length_b   1.000
_cell.length_c   1.000
_cell.angle_alpha   90.00
_cell.angle_beta   90.00
_cell.angle_gamma   90.00
#
_symmetry.space_group_name_H-M   'P 1'
#
loop_
_entity.id
_entity.type
_entity.pdbx_description
1 polymer ?
#
loop_
_entity_poly.entity_id
_entity_poly.type
_entity_poly.pdbx_seq_one_letter_code
_entity_poly.pdbx_strand_id
1 'polypeptide(L)'
;MATPAVDAAGLRSPAAAAKELQTIIDRFVRLVRFPAGLGLTAAQIADAIMPSVDAAAFGTHNGKEHKIVEVHATFTAKNSAGKQAFELEIIWDADTPPTNSTQTAHFGWEIYLNKARVYGPGHVFFVPGTVLPNYRMPDLKQIEEPGLRLTKSGVLGTGKVESVTRYYKLEFPKKAVLKA
;
A
#
# COMPACT_ATOMS: atom_id res chain seq x y z
N MET A 1 19.63 -9.71 -2.47
CA MET A 1 19.62 -9.08 -3.81
C MET A 1 18.45 -8.12 -3.84
N ALA A 2 18.69 -6.82 -3.99
CA ALA A 2 17.61 -5.83 -4.13
C ALA A 2 17.10 -5.87 -5.57
N THR A 3 15.79 -6.07 -5.74
CA THR A 3 15.12 -5.99 -7.05
C THR A 3 15.07 -4.53 -7.50
N PRO A 4 15.32 -4.19 -8.78
CA PRO A 4 15.26 -2.81 -9.24
C PRO A 4 13.87 -2.20 -9.03
N ALA A 5 13.85 -0.94 -8.57
CA ALA A 5 12.66 -0.11 -8.54
C ALA A 5 12.08 0.02 -9.96
N VAL A 6 10.76 -0.12 -10.11
CA VAL A 6 10.07 0.13 -11.37
C VAL A 6 9.32 1.42 -11.20
N ASP A 7 9.89 2.49 -11.76
CA ASP A 7 9.28 3.79 -11.76
C ASP A 7 8.42 3.95 -13.03
N ALA A 8 7.11 4.13 -12.85
CA ALA A 8 6.22 4.54 -13.94
C ALA A 8 6.16 6.06 -13.99
N ALA A 9 6.38 6.67 -15.16
CA ALA A 9 6.41 8.13 -15.30
C ALA A 9 5.28 8.65 -16.20
N GLY A 10 4.83 9.88 -15.92
CA GLY A 10 4.06 10.69 -16.88
C GLY A 10 2.54 10.69 -16.73
N LEU A 11 2.01 10.25 -15.60
CA LEU A 11 0.55 10.22 -15.38
C LEU A 11 0.02 11.57 -14.89
N ARG A 12 -1.09 12.01 -15.50
CA ARG A 12 -1.70 13.33 -15.26
C ARG A 12 -2.81 13.33 -14.21
N SER A 13 -3.30 12.16 -13.76
CA SER A 13 -4.41 12.09 -12.82
C SER A 13 -4.19 11.05 -11.71
N PRO A 14 -4.61 11.33 -10.46
CA PRO A 14 -4.56 10.38 -9.35
C PRO A 14 -5.24 9.05 -9.67
N ALA A 15 -6.35 9.06 -10.43
CA ALA A 15 -7.05 7.85 -10.83
C ALA A 15 -6.23 6.98 -11.81
N ALA A 16 -5.50 7.60 -12.75
CA ALA A 16 -4.63 6.85 -13.65
C ALA A 16 -3.42 6.27 -12.89
N ALA A 17 -2.81 7.07 -12.01
CA ALA A 17 -1.71 6.61 -11.15
C ALA A 17 -2.13 5.47 -10.22
N ALA A 18 -3.33 5.51 -9.65
CA ALA A 18 -3.86 4.45 -8.81
C ALA A 18 -4.09 3.14 -9.58
N LYS A 19 -4.56 3.22 -10.84
CA LYS A 19 -4.69 2.03 -11.71
C LYS A 19 -3.33 1.43 -12.07
N GLU A 20 -2.34 2.28 -12.35
CA GLU A 20 -0.98 1.84 -12.61
C GLU A 20 -0.37 1.19 -11.37
N LEU A 21 -0.56 1.81 -10.20
CA LEU A 21 -0.15 1.28 -8.90
C LEU A 21 -0.75 -0.11 -8.65
N GLN A 22 -2.04 -0.31 -8.89
CA GLN A 22 -2.69 -1.63 -8.81
C GLN A 22 -2.02 -2.65 -9.74
N THR A 23 -1.74 -2.25 -10.98
CA THR A 23 -1.11 -3.12 -11.99
C THR A 23 0.29 -3.55 -11.56
N ILE A 24 1.07 -2.62 -11.00
CA ILE A 24 2.42 -2.87 -10.49
C ILE A 24 2.36 -3.80 -9.28
N ILE A 25 1.47 -3.53 -8.31
CA ILE A 25 1.31 -4.38 -7.13
C ILE A 25 0.88 -5.80 -7.53
N ASP A 26 -0.12 -5.96 -8.41
CA ASP A 26 -0.53 -7.28 -8.92
C ASP A 26 0.65 -8.04 -9.54
N ARG A 27 1.41 -7.37 -10.42
CA ARG A 27 2.60 -7.94 -11.04
C ARG A 27 3.60 -8.42 -9.99
N PHE A 28 3.93 -7.60 -9.00
CA PHE A 28 4.96 -7.96 -8.01
C PHE A 28 4.49 -8.99 -6.99
N VAL A 29 3.23 -8.95 -6.56
CA VAL A 29 2.64 -10.00 -5.71
C VAL A 29 2.71 -11.35 -6.41
N ARG A 30 2.46 -11.40 -7.73
CA ARG A 30 2.59 -12.64 -8.53
C ARG A 30 4.01 -13.18 -8.62
N LEU A 31 5.03 -12.34 -8.37
CA LEU A 31 6.44 -12.75 -8.36
C LEU A 31 6.94 -13.17 -6.97
N VAL A 32 6.15 -12.93 -5.91
CA VAL A 32 6.52 -13.32 -4.54
C VAL A 32 6.70 -14.84 -4.45
N ARG A 33 7.85 -15.24 -3.90
CA ARG A 33 8.16 -16.63 -3.59
C ARG A 33 7.57 -17.00 -2.23
N PHE A 34 6.29 -17.36 -2.22
CA PHE A 34 5.62 -17.78 -0.99
C PHE A 34 6.22 -19.08 -0.43
N PRO A 35 6.33 -19.21 0.91
CA PRO A 35 6.70 -20.47 1.53
C PRO A 35 5.71 -21.58 1.18
N ALA A 36 6.22 -22.81 1.03
CA ALA A 36 5.37 -23.98 0.88
C ALA A 36 4.55 -24.25 2.16
N GLY A 37 3.51 -25.07 2.05
CA GLY A 37 2.72 -25.56 3.20
C GLY A 37 1.22 -25.28 3.16
N LEU A 38 0.73 -24.61 2.10
CA LEU A 38 -0.70 -24.40 1.87
C LEU A 38 -1.28 -25.26 0.72
N GLY A 39 -0.45 -26.07 0.05
CA GLY A 39 -0.88 -26.88 -1.08
C GLY A 39 -1.28 -26.06 -2.32
N LEU A 40 -0.81 -24.82 -2.44
CA LEU A 40 -1.06 -23.91 -3.55
C LEU A 40 0.24 -23.49 -4.22
N THR A 41 0.14 -23.16 -5.50
CA THR A 41 1.18 -22.44 -6.24
C THR A 41 1.20 -20.95 -5.85
N ALA A 42 2.31 -20.25 -6.11
CA ALA A 42 2.41 -18.81 -5.88
C ALA A 42 1.33 -18.01 -6.65
N ALA A 43 1.01 -18.43 -7.88
CA ALA A 43 -0.04 -17.81 -8.68
C ALA A 43 -1.42 -17.90 -8.03
N GLN A 44 -1.79 -19.09 -7.51
CA GLN A 44 -3.07 -19.28 -6.81
C GLN A 44 -3.14 -18.49 -5.50
N ILE A 45 -2.02 -18.34 -4.79
CA ILE A 45 -1.97 -17.48 -3.59
C ILE A 45 -2.20 -16.02 -3.98
N ALA A 46 -1.53 -15.54 -5.04
CA ALA A 46 -1.75 -14.18 -5.54
C ALA A 46 -3.21 -13.95 -5.96
N ASP A 47 -3.81 -14.87 -6.71
CA ASP A 47 -5.21 -14.76 -7.15
C ASP A 47 -6.20 -14.71 -5.98
N ALA A 48 -5.89 -15.35 -4.85
CA ALA A 48 -6.73 -15.31 -3.64
C ALA A 48 -6.57 -14.00 -2.84
N ILE A 49 -5.38 -13.39 -2.87
CA ILE A 49 -5.04 -12.19 -2.10
C ILE A 49 -5.49 -10.91 -2.83
N MET A 50 -5.23 -10.84 -4.13
CA MET A 50 -5.38 -9.60 -4.92
C MET A 50 -6.79 -9.00 -4.94
N PRO A 51 -7.90 -9.77 -4.86
CA PRO A 51 -9.24 -9.19 -4.73
C PRO A 51 -9.47 -8.34 -3.47
N SER A 52 -8.60 -8.45 -2.45
CA SER A 52 -8.64 -7.62 -1.24
C SER A 52 -7.69 -6.42 -1.27
N VAL A 53 -6.90 -6.28 -2.34
CA VAL A 53 -5.99 -5.14 -2.56
C VAL A 53 -6.66 -4.15 -3.50
N ASP A 54 -6.96 -2.94 -3.00
CA ASP A 54 -7.77 -1.92 -3.68
C ASP A 54 -6.97 -0.65 -4.01
N ALA A 55 -5.69 -0.79 -4.36
CA ALA A 55 -4.82 0.33 -4.75
C ALA A 55 -5.41 1.18 -5.89
N ALA A 56 -6.24 0.61 -6.78
CA ALA A 56 -6.93 1.36 -7.83
C ALA A 56 -7.93 2.40 -7.30
N ALA A 57 -8.47 2.23 -6.08
CA ALA A 57 -9.35 3.19 -5.43
C ALA A 57 -8.57 4.32 -4.72
N PHE A 58 -7.23 4.20 -4.64
CA PHE A 58 -6.41 5.11 -3.86
C PHE A 58 -6.47 6.56 -4.35
N GLY A 59 -6.58 6.79 -5.67
CA GLY A 59 -6.76 8.14 -6.21
C GLY A 59 -8.04 8.83 -5.71
N THR A 60 -9.10 8.06 -5.41
CA THR A 60 -10.34 8.57 -4.81
C THR A 60 -10.20 8.70 -3.29
N HIS A 61 -9.59 7.72 -2.61
CA HIS A 61 -9.35 7.76 -1.17
C HIS A 61 -8.40 8.89 -0.75
N ASN A 62 -7.46 9.24 -1.61
CA ASN A 62 -6.58 10.39 -1.45
C ASN A 62 -7.29 11.73 -1.71
N GLY A 63 -8.53 11.71 -2.20
CA GLY A 63 -9.37 12.89 -2.42
C GLY A 63 -9.85 13.58 -1.14
N LYS A 64 -10.61 14.67 -1.32
CA LYS A 64 -11.01 15.60 -0.25
C LYS A 64 -11.82 14.96 0.89
N GLU A 65 -12.57 13.91 0.61
CA GLU A 65 -13.51 13.30 1.57
C GLU A 65 -12.81 12.35 2.54
N HIS A 66 -11.93 11.49 2.03
CA HIS A 66 -11.32 10.43 2.84
C HIS A 66 -9.92 10.79 3.35
N LYS A 67 -9.17 11.61 2.62
CA LYS A 67 -7.82 12.08 2.99
C LYS A 67 -6.85 10.98 3.38
N ILE A 68 -7.02 9.79 2.80
CA ILE A 68 -6.11 8.67 3.03
C ILE A 68 -4.78 8.99 2.35
N VAL A 69 -3.69 8.84 3.08
CA VAL A 69 -2.32 9.04 2.57
C VAL A 69 -1.50 7.77 2.57
N GLU A 70 -1.89 6.75 3.32
CA GLU A 70 -1.24 5.46 3.33
C GLU A 70 -2.24 4.35 3.60
N VAL A 71 -1.97 3.18 3.04
CA VAL A 71 -2.72 1.96 3.29
C VAL A 71 -1.75 0.81 3.54
N HIS A 72 -2.03 0.04 4.59
CA HIS A 72 -1.38 -1.25 4.86
C HIS A 72 -2.37 -2.37 4.64
N ALA A 73 -2.13 -3.24 3.67
CA ALA A 73 -2.86 -4.49 3.50
C ALA A 73 -2.00 -5.67 3.98
N THR A 74 -2.37 -6.26 5.12
CA THR A 74 -1.67 -7.40 5.72
C THR A 74 -2.47 -8.69 5.48
N PHE A 75 -1.81 -9.76 5.06
CA PHE A 75 -2.36 -11.10 4.85
C PHE A 75 -1.60 -12.11 5.69
N THR A 76 -2.24 -12.67 6.71
CA THR A 76 -1.64 -13.70 7.57
C THR A 76 -2.27 -15.05 7.22
N ALA A 77 -1.47 -15.95 6.65
CA ALA A 77 -1.89 -17.29 6.32
C ALA A 77 -1.42 -18.31 7.35
N LYS A 78 -2.30 -19.25 7.72
CA LYS A 78 -2.01 -20.39 8.60
C LYS A 78 -2.32 -21.69 7.88
N ASN A 79 -1.48 -22.70 8.04
CA ASN A 79 -1.72 -24.03 7.49
C ASN A 79 -2.82 -24.78 8.28
N SER A 80 -3.15 -26.01 7.86
CA SER A 80 -4.16 -26.86 8.51
C SER A 80 -3.84 -27.19 9.98
N ALA A 81 -2.56 -27.16 10.36
CA ALA A 81 -2.11 -27.34 11.75
C ALA A 81 -2.17 -26.05 12.58
N GLY A 82 -2.68 -24.95 12.03
CA GLY A 82 -2.77 -23.65 12.70
C GLY A 82 -1.45 -22.88 12.81
N LYS A 83 -0.34 -23.41 12.26
CA LYS A 83 0.95 -22.72 12.23
C LYS A 83 0.95 -21.67 11.12
N GLN A 84 1.47 -20.48 11.41
CA GLN A 84 1.67 -19.45 10.41
C GLN A 84 2.55 -19.95 9.26
N ALA A 85 2.01 -19.90 8.05
CA ALA A 85 2.72 -20.23 6.82
C ALA A 85 3.46 -19.01 6.28
N PHE A 86 2.78 -17.86 6.22
CA PHE A 86 3.39 -16.58 5.87
C PHE A 86 2.58 -15.39 6.41
N GLU A 87 3.22 -14.23 6.42
CA GLU A 87 2.61 -12.91 6.51
C GLU A 87 3.07 -12.08 5.31
N LEU A 88 2.14 -11.58 4.50
CA LEU A 88 2.42 -10.66 3.40
C LEU A 88 1.87 -9.29 3.79
N GLU A 89 2.69 -8.25 3.73
CA GLU A 89 2.23 -6.87 3.90
C GLU A 89 2.52 -6.08 2.63
N ILE A 90 1.52 -5.37 2.15
CA ILE A 90 1.60 -4.49 1.00
C ILE A 90 1.28 -3.09 1.51
N ILE A 91 2.20 -2.16 1.32
CA ILE A 91 2.05 -0.76 1.71
C ILE A 91 2.00 0.06 0.44
N TRP A 92 1.08 1.02 0.39
CA TRP A 92 1.13 2.08 -0.61
C TRP A 92 0.70 3.41 -0.02
N ASP A 93 1.32 4.47 -0.50
CA ASP A 93 1.20 5.80 0.06
C ASP A 93 1.21 6.90 -1.00
N ALA A 94 0.91 8.12 -0.56
CA ALA A 94 0.92 9.33 -1.36
C ALA A 94 1.94 10.31 -0.77
N ASP A 95 2.95 10.64 -1.57
CA ASP A 95 4.01 11.54 -1.18
C ASP A 95 4.17 12.68 -2.19
N THR A 96 4.55 13.86 -1.68
CA THR A 96 4.98 14.97 -2.52
C THR A 96 6.36 15.40 -2.07
N PRO A 97 7.32 15.44 -2.98
CA PRO A 97 8.68 15.76 -2.62
C PRO A 97 8.82 17.23 -2.17
N PRO A 98 9.87 17.56 -1.40
CA PRO A 98 10.09 18.91 -0.90
C PRO A 98 10.20 19.95 -2.02
N THR A 99 9.94 21.22 -1.71
CA THR A 99 9.88 22.36 -2.66
C THR A 99 11.15 22.56 -3.52
N ASN A 100 12.28 21.95 -3.14
CA ASN A 100 13.57 22.02 -3.83
C ASN A 100 14.03 20.68 -4.42
N SER A 101 13.14 19.69 -4.51
CA SER A 101 13.43 18.39 -5.10
C SER A 101 13.17 18.40 -6.61
N THR A 102 13.98 17.66 -7.36
CA THR A 102 13.72 17.36 -8.78
C THR A 102 12.69 16.24 -8.97
N GLN A 103 12.32 15.54 -7.89
CA GLN A 103 11.26 14.55 -7.93
C GLN A 103 9.90 15.23 -8.09
N THR A 104 8.96 14.50 -8.67
CA THR A 104 7.55 14.91 -8.72
C THR A 104 6.76 14.18 -7.65
N ALA A 105 5.55 14.65 -7.37
CA ALA A 105 4.60 13.90 -6.56
C ALA A 105 4.50 12.45 -7.08
N HIS A 106 4.20 11.51 -6.20
CA HIS A 106 4.09 10.10 -6.57
C HIS A 106 3.21 9.31 -5.60
N PHE A 107 2.80 8.13 -6.05
CA PHE A 107 2.39 7.07 -5.15
C PHE A 107 3.55 6.11 -4.93
N GLY A 108 3.92 5.87 -3.68
CA GLY A 108 4.92 4.89 -3.30
C GLY A 108 4.29 3.54 -3.00
N TRP A 109 5.09 2.48 -3.09
CA TRP A 109 4.68 1.15 -2.68
C TRP A 109 5.84 0.26 -2.24
N GLU A 110 5.53 -0.67 -1.35
CA GLU A 110 6.45 -1.68 -0.83
C GLU A 110 5.72 -3.00 -0.55
N ILE A 111 6.43 -4.12 -0.68
CA ILE A 111 5.89 -5.45 -0.37
C ILE A 111 6.86 -6.17 0.55
N TYR A 112 6.34 -6.63 1.68
CA TYR A 112 7.03 -7.37 2.71
C TYR A 112 6.48 -8.78 2.81
N LEU A 113 7.37 -9.77 2.93
CA LEU A 113 7.03 -11.15 3.25
C LEU A 113 7.74 -11.52 4.55
N ASN A 114 6.98 -11.94 5.56
CA ASN A 114 7.46 -12.27 6.90
C ASN A 114 8.36 -11.16 7.47
N LYS A 115 7.90 -9.91 7.37
CA LYS A 115 8.58 -8.69 7.82
C LYS A 115 9.86 -8.32 7.06
N ALA A 116 10.24 -9.07 6.03
CA ALA A 116 11.35 -8.73 5.15
C ALA A 116 10.82 -8.12 3.84
N ARG A 117 11.33 -6.95 3.44
CA ARG A 117 10.98 -6.33 2.16
C ARG A 117 11.46 -7.22 1.02
N VAL A 118 10.54 -7.67 0.18
CA VAL A 118 10.82 -8.53 -0.99
C VAL A 118 10.75 -7.75 -2.31
N TYR A 119 9.94 -6.69 -2.37
CA TYR A 119 9.86 -5.76 -3.49
C TYR A 119 9.64 -4.32 -3.00
N GLY A 120 10.10 -3.36 -3.80
CA GLY A 120 10.11 -1.94 -3.46
C GLY A 120 11.38 -1.47 -2.71
N PRO A 121 11.48 -0.17 -2.40
CA PRO A 121 10.49 0.86 -2.70
C PRO A 121 10.38 1.11 -4.21
N GLY A 122 9.17 1.37 -4.68
CA GLY A 122 8.90 1.77 -6.06
C GLY A 122 7.88 2.89 -6.10
N HIS A 123 7.82 3.60 -7.23
CA HIS A 123 7.01 4.81 -7.34
C HIS A 123 6.22 4.86 -8.65
N VAL A 124 5.04 5.46 -8.58
CA VAL A 124 4.28 5.91 -9.74
C VAL A 124 4.32 7.44 -9.75
N PHE A 125 5.19 8.00 -10.58
CA PHE A 125 5.43 9.43 -10.66
C PHE A 125 4.38 10.15 -11.50
N PHE A 126 3.92 11.27 -10.95
CA PHE A 126 3.08 12.22 -11.66
C PHE A 126 3.92 13.14 -12.55
N VAL A 127 3.29 13.78 -13.53
CA VAL A 127 3.94 14.85 -14.31
C VAL A 127 4.35 16.03 -13.40
N PRO A 128 5.42 16.76 -13.72
CA PRO A 128 5.82 17.95 -12.96
C PRO A 128 4.67 18.96 -12.79
N GLY A 129 4.60 19.57 -11.61
CA GLY A 129 3.54 20.53 -11.24
C GLY A 129 2.22 19.89 -10.80
N THR A 130 2.10 18.57 -10.78
CA THR A 130 0.95 17.89 -10.17
C THR A 130 0.96 18.07 -8.66
N VAL A 131 -0.15 18.54 -8.10
CA VAL A 131 -0.36 18.65 -6.66
C VAL A 131 -1.33 17.55 -6.23
N LEU A 132 -0.90 16.68 -5.33
CA LEU A 132 -1.77 15.67 -4.73
C LEU A 132 -2.72 16.33 -3.72
N PRO A 133 -4.00 15.93 -3.65
CA PRO A 133 -4.93 16.52 -2.71
C PRO A 133 -4.55 16.30 -1.23
N ASN A 134 -3.96 15.14 -0.90
CA ASN A 134 -3.44 14.85 0.43
C ASN A 134 -2.13 14.06 0.27
N TYR A 135 -1.10 14.41 1.04
CA TYR A 135 0.22 13.76 0.96
C TYR A 135 1.04 14.09 2.19
N ARG A 136 2.02 13.25 2.50
CA ARG A 136 2.93 13.48 3.64
C ARG A 136 3.77 14.73 3.43
N MET A 137 3.85 15.58 4.43
CA MET A 137 4.78 16.71 4.42
C MET A 137 5.94 16.42 5.36
N PRO A 138 7.20 16.38 4.87
CA PRO A 138 8.37 15.99 5.67
C PRO A 138 8.56 16.78 6.97
N ASP A 139 8.14 18.05 6.98
CA ASP A 139 8.43 19.00 8.06
C ASP A 139 7.26 19.22 9.03
N LEU A 140 6.12 18.56 8.81
CA LEU A 140 4.98 18.66 9.72
C LEU A 140 4.98 17.42 10.62
N LYS A 141 4.84 17.62 11.94
CA LYS A 141 4.55 16.55 12.91
C LYS A 141 3.14 16.02 12.66
N GLN A 142 2.97 15.32 11.54
CA GLN A 142 1.72 14.71 11.13
C GLN A 142 1.52 13.44 11.97
N ILE A 143 0.32 13.31 12.53
CA ILE A 143 -0.06 12.09 13.24
C ILE A 143 -0.90 11.29 12.25
N GLU A 144 -0.51 10.03 12.08
CA GLU A 144 -1.27 9.07 11.30
C GLU A 144 -2.28 8.40 12.21
N GLU A 145 -3.54 8.78 12.07
CA GLU A 145 -4.62 8.09 12.77
C GLU A 145 -5.19 6.98 11.88
N PRO A 146 -5.50 5.80 12.45
CA PRO A 146 -6.23 4.76 11.74
C PRO A 146 -7.61 5.28 11.33
N GLY A 147 -7.79 5.63 10.06
CA GLY A 147 -9.03 6.18 9.53
C GLY A 147 -10.09 5.12 9.26
N LEU A 148 -9.69 3.90 8.89
CA LEU A 148 -10.57 2.75 8.67
C LEU A 148 -9.76 1.45 8.79
N ARG A 149 -10.38 0.40 9.34
CA ARG A 149 -9.84 -0.97 9.35
C ARG A 149 -10.86 -1.93 8.78
N LEU A 150 -10.46 -2.68 7.75
CA LEU A 150 -11.26 -3.75 7.15
C LEU A 150 -10.61 -5.09 7.46
N THR A 151 -11.41 -6.06 7.89
CA THR A 151 -10.93 -7.43 8.16
C THR A 151 -11.76 -8.43 7.35
N LYS A 152 -11.11 -9.38 6.70
CA LYS A 152 -11.74 -10.50 6.00
C LYS A 152 -10.98 -11.78 6.34
N SER A 153 -11.69 -12.89 6.47
CA SER A 153 -11.06 -14.20 6.69
C SER A 153 -11.65 -15.22 5.73
N GLY A 154 -10.82 -16.15 5.29
CA GLY A 154 -11.22 -17.16 4.31
C GLY A 154 -10.34 -18.40 4.33
N VAL A 155 -10.69 -19.34 3.47
CA VAL A 155 -9.89 -20.54 3.20
C VAL A 155 -8.83 -20.19 2.17
N LEU A 156 -7.61 -20.68 2.35
CA LEU A 156 -6.52 -20.56 1.38
C LEU A 156 -5.82 -21.91 1.23
N GLY A 157 -6.16 -22.64 0.17
CA GLY A 157 -5.67 -23.99 -0.06
C GLY A 157 -6.11 -24.93 1.06
N THR A 158 -5.14 -25.59 1.70
CA THR A 158 -5.39 -26.45 2.87
C THR A 158 -5.49 -25.68 4.19
N GLY A 159 -5.28 -24.36 4.17
CA GLY A 159 -5.22 -23.51 5.34
C GLY A 159 -6.28 -22.40 5.37
N LYS A 160 -5.99 -21.36 6.15
CA LYS A 160 -6.81 -20.15 6.27
C LYS A 160 -5.96 -18.91 6.04
N VAL A 161 -6.59 -17.84 5.60
CA VAL A 161 -5.98 -16.51 5.48
C VAL A 161 -6.86 -15.48 6.16
N GLU A 162 -6.24 -14.58 6.91
CA GLU A 162 -6.84 -13.34 7.39
C GLU A 162 -6.22 -12.17 6.64
N SER A 163 -7.06 -11.29 6.10
CA SER A 163 -6.69 -10.03 5.47
C SER A 163 -7.11 -8.90 6.40
N VAL A 164 -6.19 -7.99 6.70
CA VAL A 164 -6.44 -6.76 7.45
C VAL A 164 -5.93 -5.58 6.64
N THR A 165 -6.82 -4.70 6.21
CA THR A 165 -6.47 -3.45 5.52
C THR A 165 -6.67 -2.28 6.47
N ARG A 166 -5.64 -1.46 6.66
CA ARG A 166 -5.66 -0.26 7.49
C ARG A 166 -5.41 0.95 6.60
N TYR A 167 -6.29 1.94 6.68
CA TYR A 167 -6.18 3.20 5.95
C TYR A 167 -5.79 4.29 6.93
N TYR A 168 -4.74 5.04 6.61
CA TYR A 168 -4.17 6.08 7.45
C TYR A 168 -4.45 7.46 6.85
N LYS A 169 -4.83 8.39 7.72
CA LYS A 169 -5.10 9.79 7.37
C LYS A 169 -4.08 10.69 8.04
N LEU A 170 -3.82 11.84 7.43
CA LEU A 170 -3.07 12.91 8.08
C LEU A 170 -4.00 13.70 9.00
N GLU A 171 -3.70 13.69 10.28
CA GLU A 171 -4.18 14.72 11.20
C GLU A 171 -3.10 15.75 11.46
N PHE A 172 -3.47 17.02 11.37
CA PHE A 172 -2.66 18.10 11.90
C PHE A 172 -2.95 18.22 13.39
N PRO A 173 -1.95 18.33 14.26
CA PRO A 173 -2.20 18.59 15.67
C PRO A 173 -3.07 19.83 15.77
N LYS A 174 -4.25 19.69 16.40
CA LYS A 174 -5.16 20.82 16.65
C LYS A 174 -4.31 21.92 17.27
N LYS A 175 -4.25 23.10 16.66
CA LYS A 175 -3.68 24.29 17.30
C LYS A 175 -4.31 24.33 18.69
N ALA A 176 -3.50 24.22 19.73
CA ALA A 176 -3.95 24.51 21.08
C ALA A 176 -4.62 25.88 20.99
N VAL A 177 -5.93 25.92 21.22
CA VAL A 177 -6.64 27.17 21.39
C VAL A 177 -6.03 27.79 22.63
N LEU A 178 -5.03 28.66 22.44
CA LEU A 178 -4.62 29.62 23.44
C LEU A 178 -5.89 30.42 23.74
N LYS A 179 -6.54 30.06 24.85
CA LYS A 179 -7.57 30.91 25.43
C LYS A 179 -6.89 32.25 25.72
N ALA A 180 -7.37 33.29 25.04
CA ALA A 180 -7.04 34.67 25.36
C ALA A 180 -7.52 35.01 26.78
#